data_AF-A0A653BZE3-F1
#
_entry.id   AF-A0A653BZE3-F1
#
_cell.length_a   1.000
_cell.length_b   1.000
_cell.length_c   1.000
_cell.angle_alpha   90.00
_cell.angle_beta   90.00
_cell.angle_gamma   90.00
#
_symmetry.space_group_name_H-M   'P 1'
#
loop_
_entity.id
_entity.type
_entity.pdbx_description
1 polymer ?
#
loop_
_entity_poly.entity_id
_entity_poly.type
_entity_poly.pdbx_seq_one_letter_code
_entity_poly.pdbx_strand_id
1 'polypeptide(L)' 'MAEADSGRGSEGGSASQVESEASTLGLRRGKCKWFNVAKGWGFITPDDGSQDVFVHQV' A
#
# COMPACT_ATOMS: atom_id res chain seq x y z
N MET A 1 -1.53 19.83 53.05
CA MET A 1 -0.12 19.60 53.41
C MET A 1 0.41 18.62 52.38
N ALA A 2 0.79 19.14 51.22
CA ALA A 2 2.19 19.43 50.84
C ALA A 2 2.87 18.13 50.42
N GLU A 3 3.59 17.98 49.31
CA GLU A 3 4.01 18.75 48.13
C GLU A 3 4.71 17.69 47.23
N ALA A 4 4.88 17.97 45.93
CA ALA A 4 5.86 17.35 45.00
C ALA A 4 5.62 15.86 44.63
N ASP A 5 5.78 15.44 43.37
CA ASP A 5 6.96 15.62 42.52
C ASP A 5 6.59 15.74 41.03
N SER A 6 7.29 16.65 40.36
CA SER A 6 7.23 16.92 38.94
C SER A 6 8.22 16.04 38.20
N GLY A 7 7.76 14.89 37.72
CA GLY A 7 8.56 13.94 36.94
C GLY A 7 8.52 14.17 35.43
N ARG A 8 9.36 15.09 34.97
CA ARG A 8 10.14 15.14 33.72
C ARG A 8 9.77 14.21 32.54
N GLY A 9 9.62 14.82 31.36
CA GLY A 9 9.23 14.20 30.10
C GLY A 9 10.15 13.14 29.52
N SER A 10 9.56 12.37 28.60
CA SER A 10 10.25 11.61 27.57
C SER A 10 9.59 11.94 26.24
N GLU A 11 10.21 12.86 25.52
CA GLU A 11 9.95 13.16 24.11
C GLU A 11 10.60 12.03 23.29
N GLY A 12 10.04 10.83 23.41
CA GLY A 12 10.45 9.65 22.67
C GLY A 12 9.74 9.63 21.33
N GLY A 13 10.26 10.37 20.35
CA GLY A 13 9.84 10.23 18.96
C GLY A 13 10.01 8.79 18.50
N SER A 14 8.90 8.11 18.23
CA SER A 14 8.91 6.93 17.38
C SER A 14 8.51 7.38 15.99
N ALA A 15 9.46 7.26 15.08
CA ALA A 15 9.41 7.63 13.69
C ALA A 15 8.04 7.40 13.05
N SER A 16 7.51 8.48 12.46
CA SER A 16 6.66 8.50 11.27
C SER A 16 5.95 7.18 10.97
N GLN A 17 4.77 7.04 11.57
CA GLN A 17 3.74 6.10 11.15
C GLN A 17 3.36 6.40 9.69
N VAL A 18 4.13 5.87 8.74
CA VAL A 18 3.71 5.72 7.34
C VAL A 18 3.01 4.37 7.19
N GLU A 19 1.96 4.17 7.97
CA GLU A 19 1.12 2.99 7.89
C GLU A 19 0.17 3.12 6.70
N SER A 20 0.74 2.81 5.53
CA SER A 20 0.10 2.24 4.35
C SER A 20 -1.38 2.60 4.14
N GLU A 21 -1.63 3.79 3.59
CA GLU A 21 -2.89 4.15 2.91
C GLU A 21 -3.13 3.37 1.59
N ALA A 22 -2.43 2.25 1.39
CA ALA A 22 -2.62 1.38 0.23
C ALA A 22 -3.83 0.44 0.41
N SER A 23 -4.21 0.12 1.65
CA SER A 23 -5.28 -0.83 1.96
C SER A 23 -6.69 -0.27 1.84
N THR A 24 -6.87 1.05 1.71
CA THR A 24 -8.20 1.68 1.55
C THR A 24 -8.49 2.10 0.10
N LEU A 25 -7.46 2.18 -0.75
CA LEU A 25 -7.60 2.61 -2.16
C LEU A 25 -7.85 1.46 -3.15
N GLY A 26 -7.98 0.21 -2.67
CA GLY A 26 -8.23 -0.94 -3.54
C GLY A 26 -7.10 -1.24 -4.55
N LEU A 27 -5.90 -0.73 -4.27
CA LEU A 27 -4.73 -0.88 -5.15
C LEU A 27 -4.25 -2.33 -5.10
N ARG A 28 -4.46 -3.06 -6.19
CA ARG A 28 -3.96 -4.45 -6.37
C ARG A 28 -2.67 -4.44 -7.17
N ARG A 29 -1.67 -5.19 -6.70
CA ARG A 29 -0.37 -5.36 -7.38
C ARG A 29 -0.34 -6.64 -8.21
N GLY A 30 0.44 -6.63 -9.29
CA GLY A 30 0.62 -7.79 -10.17
C GLY A 30 1.67 -7.51 -11.25
N LYS A 31 1.97 -8.55 -12.04
CA LYS A 31 2.92 -8.49 -13.16
C LYS A 31 2.18 -8.55 -14.49
N CYS A 32 2.59 -7.73 -15.46
CA CYS A 32 2.09 -7.85 -16.82
C CYS A 32 2.54 -9.19 -17.40
N LYS A 33 1.59 -10.07 -17.68
CA LYS A 33 1.87 -11.39 -18.26
C LYS A 33 2.28 -11.23 -19.72
N TRP A 34 1.50 -10.44 -20.45
CA TRP A 34 1.77 -10.00 -21.81
C TRP A 34 0.82 -8.86 -22.18
N PHE A 35 1.21 -8.05 -23.16
CA PHE A 35 0.38 -6.98 -23.70
C PHE A 35 0.59 -6.85 -25.22
N ASN A 36 -0.50 -6.78 -25.98
CA ASN A 36 -0.43 -6.51 -27.41
C ASN A 36 -0.68 -5.02 -27.67
N VAL A 37 0.40 -4.28 -27.92
CA VAL A 37 0.34 -2.82 -28.16
C VAL A 37 -0.49 -2.47 -29.38
N ALA A 38 -0.42 -3.25 -30.46
CA ALA A 38 -1.17 -2.98 -31.68
C ALA A 38 -2.68 -3.17 -31.49
N LYS A 39 -3.09 -4.10 -30.62
CA LYS A 39 -4.51 -4.36 -30.32
C LYS A 39 -5.04 -3.59 -29.10
N GLY A 40 -4.17 -3.04 -28.26
CA GLY A 40 -4.55 -2.27 -27.07
C GLY A 40 -5.08 -3.10 -25.90
N TRP A 41 -4.71 -4.38 -25.79
CA TRP A 41 -5.17 -5.22 -24.67
C TRP A 41 -4.19 -6.32 -24.28
N GLY A 42 -4.37 -6.87 -23.09
CA GLY A 42 -3.54 -7.95 -22.55
C GLY A 42 -4.03 -8.48 -21.21
N PHE A 43 -3.12 -9.10 -20.47
CA PHE A 43 -3.41 -9.71 -19.17
C PHE A 43 -2.33 -9.39 -18.13
N ILE A 44 -2.77 -9.28 -16.88
CA ILE A 44 -1.94 -9.12 -15.68
C ILE A 44 -2.16 -10.32 -14.77
N THR A 45 -1.08 -10.92 -14.27
CA THR A 45 -1.13 -11.94 -13.22
C THR A 45 -0.98 -11.25 -11.86
N PRO A 46 -2.01 -11.24 -11.00
CA PRO A 46 -1.94 -10.65 -9.67
C PRO A 46 -0.91 -11.34 -8.76
N ASP A 47 -0.29 -10.57 -7.85
CA ASP A 47 0.68 -11.12 -6.88
C ASP A 47 0.02 -12.01 -5.81
N ASP A 48 -1.29 -11.89 -5.62
CA ASP A 48 -2.07 -12.66 -4.65
C ASP A 48 -2.41 -14.09 -5.14
N GLY A 49 -1.96 -14.47 -6.34
CA GLY A 49 -2.21 -15.78 -6.93
C GLY A 49 -3.66 -15.99 -7.40
N SER A 50 -4.46 -14.93 -7.44
CA SER A 50 -5.78 -14.98 -8.07
C SER A 50 -5.68 -15.11 -9.60
N GLN A 51 -6.83 -15.22 -10.25
CA GLN A 51 -6.89 -15.42 -11.69
C GLN A 51 -6.35 -14.20 -12.47
N ASP A 52 -5.83 -14.48 -13.67
CA ASP A 52 -5.35 -13.44 -14.58
C ASP A 52 -6.45 -12.42 -14.88
N VAL A 53 -6.10 -11.14 -14.81
CA VAL A 53 -6.99 -10.01 -15.01
C VAL A 53 -6.81 -9.46 -16.42
N PHE A 54 -7.91 -9.33 -17.16
CA PHE A 54 -7.92 -8.70 -18.48
C PHE A 54 -7.80 -7.18 -18.36
N VAL A 55 -7.01 -6.57 -19.24
CA VAL A 55 -6.83 -5.10 -19.32
C VAL A 55 -6.97 -4.60 -20.75
N HIS A 56 -7.58 -3.42 -20.91
CA HIS A 56 -7.75 -2.72 -22.19
C HIS A 56 -7.21 -1.29 -22.05
N GLN A 57 -6.59 -0.75 -23.11
CA GLN A 57 -5.96 0.58 -23.11
C GLN A 57 -6.95 1.75 -23.18
N VAL A 58 -8.26 1.46 -23.24
CA VAL A 58 -9.42 2.31 -23.58
C VAL A 58 -9.94 2.02 -24.97
#